data_AF-A1ZZ76-F1
#
_entry.id   AF-A1ZZ76-F1
#
_cell.length_a   1.000
_cell.length_b   1.000
_cell.length_c   1.000
_cell.angle_alpha   90.00
_cell.angle_beta   90.00
_cell.angle_gamma   90.00
#
_symmetry.space_group_name_H-M   'P 1'
#
loop_
_entity.id
_entity.type
_entity.pdbx_description
1 polymer ?
#
loop_
_entity_poly.entity_id
_entity_poly.type
_entity_poly.pdbx_seq_one_letter_code
_entity_poly.pdbx_strand_id
1 'polypeptide(L)'
;MKKSFLLVSIIIFLGAVNYNCSSPHKKLFKQLAAEQDRSRYPNDDSELALLMRAMDKDMRLLKKAVVNQSELPQLLKKFKAIHVATPTDAEVKTPQFTVLAQLMVNNTEKIYKAKHKKKAYNLLVNNCIACHQSYCPGPVVRIKKLKISE
;
A
#
# COMPACT_ATOMS: atom_id res chain seq x y z
N MET A 1 -54.08 20.58 -32.62
CA MET A 1 -52.77 21.27 -32.66
C MET A 1 -52.00 21.04 -31.37
N LYS A 2 -51.04 20.11 -31.44
CA LYS A 2 -49.71 20.11 -30.79
C LYS A 2 -49.54 20.85 -29.44
N LYS A 3 -50.00 20.33 -28.28
CA LYS A 3 -49.48 20.77 -26.96
C LYS A 3 -49.55 19.73 -25.83
N SER A 4 -49.44 18.41 -26.10
CA SER A 4 -49.45 17.43 -24.99
C SER A 4 -48.41 16.32 -25.07
N PHE A 5 -47.36 16.48 -25.88
CA PHE A 5 -46.32 15.45 -26.03
C PHE A 5 -44.94 15.88 -25.50
N LEU A 6 -44.87 16.97 -24.73
CA LEU A 6 -43.60 17.64 -24.40
C LEU A 6 -43.33 17.77 -22.89
N LEU A 7 -43.97 16.95 -22.06
CA LEU A 7 -43.75 16.97 -20.60
C LEU A 7 -43.46 15.60 -19.97
N VAL A 8 -43.38 14.51 -20.75
CA VAL A 8 -43.04 13.18 -20.19
C VAL A 8 -41.58 12.78 -20.48
N SER A 9 -40.88 13.50 -21.36
CA SER A 9 -39.47 13.18 -21.70
C SER A 9 -38.41 13.79 -20.77
N ILE A 10 -38.80 14.58 -19.74
CA ILE A 10 -37.85 15.28 -18.85
C ILE A 10 -37.71 14.61 -17.46
N ILE A 11 -38.39 13.49 -17.19
CA ILE A 11 -38.31 12.81 -15.88
C ILE A 11 -37.44 11.54 -15.92
N ILE A 12 -36.93 11.13 -17.09
CA ILE A 12 -36.09 9.91 -17.22
C ILE A 12 -34.58 10.21 -17.17
N PHE A 13 -34.17 11.48 -17.07
CA PHE A 13 -32.74 11.86 -17.10
C PHE A 13 -32.16 12.44 -15.78
N LEU A 14 -32.87 12.34 -14.66
CA LEU A 14 -32.41 12.83 -13.35
C LEU A 14 -32.23 11.74 -12.28
N GLY A 15 -32.46 10.46 -12.61
CA GLY A 15 -32.48 9.36 -11.63
C GLY A 15 -31.31 8.37 -11.67
N ALA A 16 -30.29 8.59 -12.49
CA ALA A 16 -29.21 7.60 -12.68
C ALA A 16 -27.82 8.22 -12.57
N VAL A 17 -27.56 8.96 -11.49
CA VAL A 17 -26.18 9.17 -11.03
C VAL A 17 -26.08 8.99 -9.52
N ASN A 18 -26.49 7.80 -9.07
CA ASN A 18 -25.92 7.24 -7.86
C ASN A 18 -24.45 6.89 -8.16
N TYR A 19 -23.59 7.91 -8.13
CA TYR A 19 -22.15 7.72 -8.09
C TYR A 19 -21.83 6.91 -6.84
N ASN A 20 -21.73 5.59 -6.99
CA ASN A 20 -21.06 4.75 -6.03
C ASN A 20 -19.55 5.04 -6.14
N CYS A 21 -19.14 6.25 -5.72
CA CYS A 21 -17.76 6.70 -5.69
C CYS A 21 -17.06 6.04 -4.49
N SER A 22 -16.93 4.72 -4.54
CA SER A 22 -15.98 4.02 -3.69
C SER A 22 -14.61 4.15 -4.38
N SER A 23 -13.86 5.20 -4.03
CA SER A 23 -12.49 5.36 -4.51
C SER A 23 -11.70 4.06 -4.29
N PRO A 24 -10.95 3.55 -5.30
CA PRO A 24 -10.15 2.34 -5.16
C PRO A 24 -9.24 2.36 -3.92
N HIS A 25 -8.78 3.55 -3.52
CA HIS A 25 -8.03 3.81 -2.30
C HIS A 25 -8.79 3.39 -1.03
N LYS A 26 -10.04 3.86 -0.88
CA LYS A 26 -10.88 3.59 0.28
C LYS A 26 -11.23 2.11 0.40
N LYS A 27 -11.43 1.43 -0.73
CA LYS A 27 -11.68 -0.02 -0.78
C LYS A 27 -10.49 -0.82 -0.25
N LEU A 28 -9.26 -0.45 -0.62
CA LEU A 28 -8.05 -1.12 -0.15
C LEU A 28 -7.92 -1.06 1.37
N PHE A 29 -8.06 0.13 1.97
CA PHE A 29 -7.90 0.29 3.42
C PHE A 29 -9.01 -0.35 4.23
N LYS A 30 -10.25 -0.33 3.71
CA LYS A 30 -11.35 -1.11 4.31
C LYS A 30 -11.05 -2.62 4.33
N GLN A 31 -10.46 -3.15 3.25
CA GLN A 31 -10.05 -4.55 3.20
C GLN A 31 -8.91 -4.85 4.19
N LEU A 32 -7.88 -4.01 4.24
CA LEU A 32 -6.77 -4.19 5.20
C LEU A 32 -7.26 -4.14 6.65
N ALA A 33 -8.21 -3.28 6.97
CA ALA A 33 -8.84 -3.20 8.30
C ALA A 33 -9.65 -4.46 8.64
N ALA A 34 -10.32 -5.07 7.66
CA ALA A 34 -11.09 -6.30 7.86
C ALA A 34 -10.19 -7.54 8.06
N GLU A 35 -8.99 -7.55 7.47
CA GLU A 35 -8.00 -8.63 7.61
C GLU A 35 -7.06 -8.46 8.83
N GLN A 36 -7.25 -7.39 9.60
CA GLN A 36 -6.44 -7.02 10.75
C GLN A 36 -6.71 -7.95 11.95
N ASP A 37 -5.64 -8.50 12.54
CA ASP A 37 -5.73 -9.31 13.76
C ASP A 37 -5.95 -8.40 14.98
N ARG A 38 -7.23 -8.22 15.35
CA ARG A 38 -7.64 -7.38 16.49
C ARG A 38 -7.22 -7.93 17.85
N SER A 39 -6.87 -9.22 17.96
CA SER A 39 -6.33 -9.79 19.21
C SER A 39 -4.93 -9.25 19.52
N ARG A 40 -4.13 -8.96 18.48
CA ARG A 40 -2.78 -8.40 18.60
C ARG A 40 -2.74 -6.87 18.53
N TYR A 41 -3.73 -6.26 17.89
CA TYR A 41 -3.84 -4.81 17.71
C TYR A 41 -5.27 -4.36 18.08
N PRO A 42 -5.56 -4.23 19.39
CA PRO A 42 -6.92 -3.93 19.86
C PRO A 42 -7.36 -2.49 19.58
N ASN A 43 -6.40 -1.57 19.37
CA ASN A 43 -6.67 -0.16 19.12
C ASN A 43 -7.03 0.10 17.65
N ASP A 44 -7.58 1.29 17.40
CA ASP A 44 -7.80 1.77 16.05
C ASP A 44 -6.47 2.06 15.33
N ASP A 45 -6.47 1.74 14.05
CA ASP A 45 -5.30 1.78 13.20
C ASP A 45 -5.49 2.78 12.06
N SER A 46 -4.48 3.63 11.87
CA SER A 46 -4.43 4.48 10.68
C SER A 46 -4.24 3.66 9.41
N GLU A 47 -4.60 4.24 8.26
CA GLU A 47 -4.36 3.64 6.95
C GLU A 47 -2.87 3.29 6.77
N LEU A 48 -1.96 4.16 7.21
CA LEU A 48 -0.53 3.90 7.17
C LEU A 48 -0.14 2.70 8.04
N ALA A 49 -0.67 2.59 9.26
CA ALA A 49 -0.38 1.47 10.15
C ALA A 49 -0.84 0.13 9.55
N LEU A 50 -2.05 0.12 8.96
CA LEU A 50 -2.58 -1.04 8.24
C LEU A 50 -1.68 -1.41 7.06
N LEU A 51 -1.25 -0.42 6.28
CA LEU A 51 -0.35 -0.64 5.15
C LEU A 51 0.99 -1.22 5.58
N MET A 52 1.61 -0.67 6.63
CA MET A 52 2.92 -1.13 7.13
C MET A 52 2.88 -2.59 7.58
N ARG A 53 1.80 -3.01 8.26
CA ARG A 53 1.63 -4.42 8.64
C ARG A 53 1.41 -5.34 7.45
N ALA A 54 0.67 -4.87 6.45
CA ALA A 54 0.52 -5.61 5.19
C ALA A 54 1.86 -5.75 4.46
N MET A 55 2.65 -4.67 4.36
CA MET A 55 3.97 -4.68 3.75
C MET A 55 4.96 -5.60 4.50
N ASP A 56 4.90 -5.66 5.83
CA ASP A 56 5.72 -6.58 6.61
C ASP A 56 5.41 -8.06 6.30
N LYS A 57 4.12 -8.41 6.13
CA LYS A 57 3.71 -9.74 5.65
C LYS A 57 4.20 -9.97 4.21
N ASP A 58 4.00 -9.00 3.32
CA ASP A 58 4.40 -9.07 1.92
C ASP A 58 5.91 -9.24 1.76
N MET A 59 6.71 -8.55 2.57
CA MET A 59 8.17 -8.65 2.52
C MET A 59 8.68 -10.04 2.93
N ARG A 60 7.98 -10.74 3.83
CA ARG A 60 8.27 -12.15 4.14
C ARG A 60 7.93 -13.08 2.98
N LEU A 61 6.79 -12.85 2.31
CA LEU A 61 6.40 -13.62 1.13
C LEU A 61 7.37 -13.40 -0.02
N LEU A 62 7.74 -12.14 -0.28
CA LEU A 62 8.73 -11.77 -1.28
C LEU A 62 10.10 -12.38 -0.97
N LYS A 63 10.53 -12.39 0.31
CA LYS A 63 11.77 -13.08 0.73
C LYS A 63 11.75 -14.54 0.31
N LYS A 64 10.68 -15.26 0.67
CA LYS A 64 10.52 -16.68 0.34
C LYS A 64 10.59 -16.90 -1.16
N ALA A 65 9.88 -16.10 -1.95
CA ALA A 65 9.87 -16.22 -3.40
C ALA A 65 11.25 -15.96 -4.03
N VAL A 66 11.97 -14.94 -3.54
CA VAL A 66 13.33 -14.62 -4.00
C VAL A 66 14.32 -15.73 -3.65
N VAL A 67 14.24 -16.30 -2.44
CA VAL A 67 15.12 -17.40 -2.00
C VAL A 67 14.85 -18.67 -2.80
N ASN A 68 13.58 -19.01 -3.00
CA ASN A 68 13.15 -20.23 -3.67
C ASN A 68 13.15 -20.11 -5.21
N GLN A 69 13.48 -18.92 -5.74
CA GLN A 69 13.43 -18.62 -7.18
C GLN A 69 12.05 -18.90 -7.80
N SER A 70 10.98 -18.71 -7.02
CA SER A 70 9.61 -18.92 -7.46
C SER A 70 8.98 -17.64 -8.03
N GLU A 71 7.73 -17.74 -8.47
CA GLU A 71 6.94 -16.58 -8.88
C GLU A 71 6.89 -15.52 -7.77
N LEU A 72 7.08 -14.26 -8.16
CA LEU A 72 7.08 -13.13 -7.23
C LEU A 72 5.65 -12.65 -6.99
N PRO A 73 5.26 -12.36 -5.73
CA PRO A 73 3.96 -11.78 -5.45
C PRO A 73 3.79 -10.39 -6.09
N GLN A 74 2.57 -10.04 -6.49
CA GLN A 74 2.25 -8.74 -7.08
C GLN A 74 2.00 -7.70 -5.97
N LEU A 75 3.05 -6.96 -5.61
CA LEU A 75 3.03 -6.05 -4.44
C LEU A 75 2.93 -4.58 -4.82
N LEU A 76 3.28 -4.24 -6.06
CA LEU A 76 3.50 -2.85 -6.48
C LEU A 76 2.29 -1.95 -6.26
N LYS A 77 1.09 -2.41 -6.62
CA LYS A 77 -0.16 -1.66 -6.44
C LYS A 77 -0.39 -1.31 -4.98
N LYS A 78 -0.16 -2.28 -4.08
CA LYS A 78 -0.30 -2.07 -2.63
C LYS A 78 0.77 -1.12 -2.11
N PHE A 79 2.02 -1.27 -2.57
CA PHE A 79 3.12 -0.43 -2.11
C PHE A 79 2.95 1.04 -2.52
N LYS A 80 2.37 1.31 -3.70
CA LYS A 80 2.01 2.67 -4.15
C LYS A 80 0.98 3.36 -3.26
N ALA A 81 0.19 2.63 -2.48
CA ALA A 81 -0.77 3.22 -1.54
C ALA A 81 -0.09 4.03 -0.42
N ILE A 82 1.23 3.90 -0.23
CA ILE A 82 2.01 4.66 0.75
C ILE A 82 1.85 6.18 0.61
N HIS A 83 1.67 6.65 -0.62
CA HIS A 83 1.56 8.08 -0.92
C HIS A 83 0.23 8.66 -0.41
N VAL A 84 -0.84 7.87 -0.49
CA VAL A 84 -2.21 8.29 -0.13
C VAL A 84 -2.64 7.87 1.27
N ALA A 85 -1.94 6.93 1.90
CA ALA A 85 -2.27 6.44 3.23
C ALA A 85 -2.19 7.56 4.28
N THR A 86 -3.27 7.73 5.03
CA THR A 86 -3.35 8.64 6.17
C THR A 86 -2.54 8.08 7.36
N PRO A 87 -1.57 8.83 7.91
CA PRO A 87 -0.80 8.40 9.08
C PRO A 87 -1.59 8.58 10.38
N THR A 88 -1.15 7.95 11.46
CA THR A 88 -1.66 8.23 12.82
C THR A 88 -1.25 9.63 13.26
N ASP A 89 0.00 10.01 12.96
CA ASP A 89 0.56 11.32 13.21
C ASP A 89 0.82 12.02 11.87
N ALA A 90 0.19 13.17 11.66
CA ALA A 90 0.29 13.94 10.43
C ALA A 90 1.72 14.45 10.17
N GLU A 91 2.52 14.67 11.21
CA GLU A 91 3.90 15.17 11.10
C GLU A 91 4.84 14.20 10.37
N VAL A 92 4.46 12.92 10.27
CA VAL A 92 5.22 11.91 9.52
C VAL A 92 5.32 12.21 8.03
N LYS A 93 4.33 12.90 7.43
CA LYS A 93 4.26 13.15 5.96
C LYS A 93 5.14 14.32 5.52
N THR A 94 6.42 14.27 5.87
CA THR A 94 7.42 15.26 5.45
C THR A 94 7.86 15.07 3.99
N PRO A 95 8.59 16.04 3.40
CA PRO A 95 9.25 15.85 2.10
C PRO A 95 10.19 14.63 2.09
N GLN A 96 10.94 14.40 3.17
CA GLN A 96 11.84 13.25 3.28
C GLN A 96 11.05 11.92 3.29
N PHE A 97 9.87 11.86 3.93
CA PHE A 97 9.00 10.69 3.90
C PHE A 97 8.59 10.38 2.45
N THR A 98 8.19 11.41 1.70
CA THR A 98 7.77 11.27 0.30
C THR A 98 8.89 10.72 -0.58
N VAL A 99 10.12 11.21 -0.41
CA VAL A 99 11.30 10.71 -1.13
C VAL A 99 11.58 9.25 -0.78
N LEU A 100 11.58 8.89 0.50
CA LEU A 100 11.82 7.52 0.95
C LEU A 100 10.75 6.55 0.48
N ALA A 101 9.48 6.97 0.51
CA ALA A 101 8.34 6.22 0.00
C ALA A 101 8.45 5.98 -1.51
N GLN A 102 8.83 7.00 -2.28
CA GLN A 102 9.07 6.84 -3.72
C GLN A 102 10.23 5.89 -3.99
N LEU A 103 11.31 5.99 -3.23
CA LEU A 103 12.46 5.09 -3.36
C LEU A 103 12.09 3.63 -3.05
N MET A 104 11.21 3.40 -2.07
CA MET A 104 10.64 2.08 -1.76
C MET A 104 9.88 1.53 -2.96
N VAL A 105 8.96 2.30 -3.53
CA VAL A 105 8.19 1.90 -4.71
C VAL A 105 9.12 1.56 -5.88
N ASN A 106 10.10 2.42 -6.16
CA ASN A 106 11.08 2.20 -7.24
C ASN A 106 11.92 0.94 -7.01
N ASN A 107 12.35 0.68 -5.76
CA ASN A 107 13.12 -0.52 -5.43
C ASN A 107 12.26 -1.79 -5.53
N THR A 108 10.97 -1.72 -5.17
CA THR A 108 10.02 -2.81 -5.41
C THR A 108 9.88 -3.09 -6.91
N GLU A 109 9.75 -2.07 -7.76
CA GLU A 109 9.70 -2.25 -9.23
C GLU A 109 10.97 -2.91 -9.79
N LYS A 110 12.14 -2.52 -9.28
CA LYS A 110 13.44 -3.09 -9.71
C LYS A 110 13.55 -4.58 -9.45
N ILE A 111 12.95 -5.11 -8.38
CA ILE A 111 13.02 -6.55 -8.06
C ILE A 111 12.44 -7.41 -9.19
N TYR A 112 11.33 -6.98 -9.80
CA TYR A 112 10.68 -7.72 -10.89
C TYR A 112 11.52 -7.80 -12.16
N LYS A 113 12.43 -6.83 -12.38
CA LYS A 113 13.30 -6.74 -13.57
C LYS A 113 14.74 -7.20 -13.30
N ALA A 114 15.10 -7.47 -12.04
CA ALA A 114 16.48 -7.74 -11.65
C ALA A 114 16.94 -9.15 -12.06
N LYS A 115 18.14 -9.20 -12.64
CA LYS A 115 18.92 -10.45 -12.79
C LYS A 115 19.34 -10.98 -11.42
N HIS A 116 19.86 -10.12 -10.55
CA HIS A 116 20.27 -10.46 -9.19
C HIS A 116 19.20 -10.07 -8.16
N LYS A 117 18.15 -10.92 -8.04
CA LYS A 117 16.98 -10.63 -7.20
C LYS A 117 17.29 -10.51 -5.71
N LYS A 118 18.23 -11.29 -5.17
CA LYS A 118 18.67 -11.18 -3.76
C LYS A 118 19.23 -9.79 -3.43
N LYS A 119 20.11 -9.26 -4.28
CA LYS A 119 20.69 -7.92 -4.14
C LYS A 119 19.63 -6.82 -4.23
N ALA A 120 18.72 -6.93 -5.20
CA ALA A 120 17.59 -6.00 -5.33
C ALA A 120 16.65 -6.04 -4.12
N TYR A 121 16.37 -7.23 -3.59
CA TYR A 121 15.58 -7.41 -2.36
C TYR A 121 16.27 -6.77 -1.15
N ASN A 122 17.57 -7.03 -0.96
CA ASN A 122 18.34 -6.44 0.14
C ASN A 122 18.40 -4.90 0.05
N LEU A 123 18.41 -4.33 -1.16
CA LEU A 123 18.29 -2.89 -1.37
C LEU A 123 16.93 -2.34 -0.91
N LEU A 124 15.83 -3.05 -1.22
CA LEU A 124 14.51 -2.70 -0.70
C LEU A 124 14.47 -2.77 0.84
N VAL A 125 15.02 -3.83 1.44
CA VAL A 125 15.13 -3.96 2.91
C VAL A 125 15.90 -2.79 3.52
N ASN A 126 17.02 -2.37 2.93
CA ASN A 126 17.78 -1.22 3.41
C ASN A 126 16.98 0.08 3.33
N ASN A 127 16.19 0.28 2.28
CA ASN A 127 15.32 1.44 2.18
C ASN A 127 14.17 1.40 3.22
N CYS A 128 13.60 0.24 3.52
CA CYS A 128 12.67 0.09 4.64
C CYS A 128 13.34 0.50 5.97
N ILE A 129 14.57 0.05 6.21
CA ILE A 129 15.34 0.42 7.41
C ILE A 129 15.53 1.94 7.50
N ALA A 130 15.93 2.59 6.40
CA ALA A 130 16.14 4.04 6.38
C ALA A 130 14.86 4.81 6.73
N CYS A 131 13.72 4.43 6.16
CA CYS A 131 12.43 5.05 6.49
C CYS A 131 12.06 4.84 7.97
N HIS A 132 12.20 3.61 8.47
CA HIS A 132 11.87 3.32 9.87
C HIS A 132 12.82 3.99 10.86
N GLN A 133 14.09 4.18 10.53
CA GLN A 133 15.02 4.94 11.38
C GLN A 133 14.61 6.40 11.53
N SER A 134 14.02 7.01 10.50
CA SER A 134 13.59 8.42 10.54
C SER A 134 12.25 8.62 11.28
N TYR A 135 11.28 7.73 11.12
CA TYR A 135 9.90 8.00 11.55
C TYR A 135 9.36 7.04 12.61
N CYS A 136 9.72 5.76 12.54
CA CYS A 136 9.13 4.73 13.39
C CYS A 136 10.18 3.64 13.65
N PRO A 137 11.09 3.79 14.64
CA PRO A 137 12.26 2.93 14.79
C PRO A 137 11.98 1.53 15.37
N GLY A 138 10.82 1.33 16.01
CA GLY A 138 10.44 0.07 16.66
C GLY A 138 10.65 -1.22 15.85
N PRO A 139 10.25 -1.32 14.58
CA PRO A 139 10.41 -2.54 13.78
C PRO A 139 11.81 -2.71 13.16
N VAL A 140 12.74 -1.76 13.28
CA VAL A 140 14.05 -1.80 12.60
C VAL A 140 14.81 -3.10 12.87
N VAL A 141 14.84 -3.57 14.12
CA VAL A 141 15.51 -4.83 14.50
C VAL A 141 14.93 -6.03 13.76
N ARG A 142 13.60 -6.09 13.59
CA ARG A 142 12.95 -7.17 12.83
C ARG A 142 13.20 -7.04 11.34
N ILE A 143 13.16 -5.83 10.79
CA ILE A 143 13.40 -5.57 9.36
C ILE A 143 14.82 -5.99 8.98
N LYS A 144 15.82 -5.75 9.84
CA LYS A 144 17.20 -6.24 9.62
C LYS A 144 17.28 -7.75 9.40
N LYS A 145 16.44 -8.54 10.09
CA LYS A 145 16.37 -10.01 9.94
C LYS A 145 15.76 -10.45 8.60
N LEU A 146 15.17 -9.54 7.83
CA LEU A 146 14.65 -9.85 6.50
C LEU A 146 15.76 -10.01 5.45
N LYS A 147 16.97 -9.46 5.66
CA LYS A 147 18.08 -9.62 4.71
C LYS A 147 18.31 -11.08 4.31
N ILE A 148 18.67 -11.29 3.06
CA ILE A 148 19.08 -12.58 2.50
C ILE A 148 20.60 -12.58 2.44
N SER A 149 21.25 -13.64 2.94
CA SER A 149 22.69 -13.84 2.77
C SER A 149 23.02 -14.00 1.28
N GLU A 150 24.02 -13.26 0.81
CA GLU A 150 24.50 -13.35 -0.58
C GLU A 150 25.29 -14.63 -0.80
#